data_AF-A0AAA9ZT65-F1
#
_entry.id   AF-A0AAA9ZT65-F1
#
_cell.length_a   1.000
_cell.length_b   1.000
_cell.length_c   1.000
_cell.angle_alpha   90.00
_cell.angle_beta   90.00
_cell.angle_gamma   90.00
#
_symmetry.space_group_name_H-M   'P 1'
#
loop_
_entity.id
_entity.type
_entity.pdbx_description
1 polymer ?
#
loop_
_entity_poly.entity_id
_entity_poly.type
_entity_poly.pdbx_seq_one_letter_code
_entity_poly.pdbx_strand_id
1 'polypeptide(L)'
;MGAAEQSGVLTAIILVINGTQTRATVTLRNTLSLLRSSIPDVFQQNLVVVLTNCSAVTANFDLSHLEPWTIAEANVFHMNNCALSRPVSQWIHNERMKKNMEHEWQYSMETIEELNQLLTKLGGKATEAFKQMRINKNIIKSQLHGILLEVKKIQDLQNELDIMKTTQQNVTADIKQYSDYKRTKQVEYSELERGIFVRKFCIVCLTPCQDEPSSFSLPHTIPFYRDVTNLVEYIFKGKCRCGHTPFSHYDCKLQSVKKIRTVEEIVQDVKKIYDNSVSKNKAIESKIGSLDTDIAVLRYVFDIKEAEIRKCYHELKKLCSQFNFVHEVQGIMDDMERDARTLTSIAARTDAENRIRSITKLVDTLSKAEMSD
;
A
#
# COMPACT_ATOMS: atom_id res chain seq x y z
N MET A 1 21.89 -29.63 -4.24
CA MET A 1 22.73 -28.46 -4.55
C MET A 1 23.92 -28.30 -3.61
N GLY A 2 23.73 -28.24 -2.28
CA GLY A 2 24.83 -27.99 -1.34
C GLY A 2 26.03 -28.94 -1.47
N ALA A 3 25.79 -30.25 -1.64
CA ALA A 3 26.87 -31.22 -1.87
C ALA A 3 27.64 -30.99 -3.19
N ALA A 4 26.94 -30.61 -4.26
CA ALA A 4 27.56 -30.31 -5.55
C ALA A 4 28.44 -29.04 -5.46
N GLU A 5 27.99 -28.01 -4.77
CA GLU A 5 28.78 -26.81 -4.51
C GLU A 5 30.06 -27.11 -3.72
N GLN A 6 29.94 -27.88 -2.62
CA GLN A 6 31.08 -28.23 -1.75
C GLN A 6 32.14 -29.07 -2.45
N SER A 7 31.78 -29.79 -3.52
CA SER A 7 32.71 -30.59 -4.32
C SER A 7 33.74 -29.75 -5.07
N GLY A 8 33.46 -28.47 -5.33
CA GLY A 8 34.28 -27.57 -6.16
C GLY A 8 34.29 -27.90 -7.66
N VAL A 9 34.34 -29.19 -7.99
CA VAL A 9 34.26 -29.75 -9.34
C VAL A 9 33.25 -30.88 -9.36
N LEU A 10 32.45 -30.95 -10.42
CA LEU A 10 31.48 -32.02 -10.66
C LEU A 10 31.65 -32.56 -12.09
N THR A 11 31.80 -33.88 -12.19
CA THR A 11 32.08 -34.56 -13.47
C THR A 11 30.82 -34.87 -14.26
N ALA A 12 29.77 -35.35 -13.61
CA ALA A 12 28.52 -35.69 -14.30
C ALA A 12 27.33 -35.64 -13.35
N ILE A 13 26.15 -35.47 -13.95
CA ILE A 13 24.86 -35.64 -13.29
C ILE A 13 24.18 -36.82 -13.98
N ILE A 14 23.98 -37.91 -13.23
CA ILE A 14 23.39 -39.14 -13.77
C ILE A 14 21.90 -39.18 -13.39
N LEU A 15 21.04 -39.21 -14.39
CA LEU A 15 19.60 -39.38 -14.27
C LEU A 15 19.27 -40.87 -14.42
N VAL A 16 18.88 -41.50 -13.32
CA VAL A 16 18.46 -42.91 -13.31
C VAL A 16 16.94 -42.98 -13.42
N ILE A 17 16.43 -43.52 -14.53
CA ILE A 17 15.00 -43.53 -14.85
C ILE A 17 14.57 -44.95 -15.19
N ASN A 18 13.38 -45.38 -14.75
CA ASN A 18 12.85 -46.67 -15.16
C ASN A 18 12.43 -46.64 -16.64
N GLY A 19 13.19 -47.32 -17.50
CA GLY A 19 12.98 -47.32 -18.95
C GLY A 19 11.77 -48.13 -19.43
N THR A 20 11.15 -48.94 -18.57
CA THR A 20 9.92 -49.68 -18.92
C THR A 20 8.65 -48.83 -18.80
N GLN A 21 8.73 -47.66 -18.14
CA GLN A 21 7.58 -46.78 -17.99
C GLN A 21 7.27 -46.04 -19.29
N THR A 22 6.13 -46.37 -19.90
CA THR A 22 5.63 -45.73 -21.13
C THR A 22 5.10 -44.31 -20.93
N ARG A 23 4.68 -43.96 -19.71
CA ARG A 23 4.03 -42.68 -19.42
C ARG A 23 4.81 -41.93 -18.35
N ALA A 24 5.24 -40.71 -18.65
CA ALA A 24 5.69 -39.80 -17.61
C ALA A 24 4.51 -39.45 -16.69
N THR A 25 4.56 -39.97 -15.47
CA THR A 25 3.60 -39.63 -14.41
C THR A 25 3.68 -38.14 -14.06
N VAL A 26 2.61 -37.59 -13.47
CA VAL A 26 2.60 -36.20 -13.00
C VAL A 26 3.78 -35.94 -12.05
N THR A 27 4.08 -36.90 -11.16
CA THR A 27 5.20 -36.83 -10.23
C THR A 27 6.55 -36.75 -10.95
N LEU A 28 6.77 -37.56 -11.99
CA LEU A 28 8.00 -37.51 -12.77
C LEU A 28 8.15 -36.16 -13.49
N ARG A 29 7.08 -35.66 -14.11
CA ARG A 29 7.09 -34.35 -14.78
C ARG A 29 7.43 -33.21 -13.82
N ASN A 30 6.83 -33.22 -12.63
CA ASN A 30 7.12 -32.23 -11.60
C ASN A 30 8.58 -32.30 -11.12
N THR A 31 9.08 -33.53 -10.91
CA THR A 31 10.48 -33.75 -10.51
C THR A 31 11.46 -33.26 -11.58
N LEU A 32 11.19 -33.55 -12.86
CA LEU A 32 12.01 -33.07 -13.97
C LEU A 32 11.97 -31.55 -14.09
N SER A 33 10.81 -30.92 -13.90
CA SER A 33 10.67 -29.45 -13.87
C SER A 33 11.51 -28.80 -12.76
N LEU A 34 11.50 -29.39 -11.57
CA LEU A 34 12.33 -28.98 -10.43
C LEU A 34 13.83 -29.11 -10.71
N LEU A 35 14.24 -30.24 -11.29
CA LEU A 35 15.64 -30.48 -11.65
C LEU A 35 16.09 -29.53 -12.75
N ARG A 36 15.26 -29.26 -13.76
CA ARG A 36 15.52 -28.26 -14.82
C ARG A 36 15.80 -26.88 -14.25
N SER A 37 15.02 -26.46 -13.26
CA SER A 37 15.21 -25.17 -12.60
C SER A 37 16.42 -25.13 -11.64
N SER A 38 17.17 -26.23 -11.57
CA SER A 38 18.23 -26.44 -10.59
C SER A 38 19.58 -26.79 -11.21
N ILE A 39 19.61 -27.25 -12.46
CA ILE A 39 20.85 -27.65 -13.13
C ILE A 39 21.33 -26.49 -14.03
N PRO A 40 22.52 -25.92 -13.77
CA PRO A 40 23.10 -24.89 -14.63
C PRO A 40 23.39 -25.41 -16.04
N ASP A 41 23.32 -24.52 -17.02
CA ASP A 41 23.48 -24.89 -18.43
C ASP A 41 24.88 -25.44 -18.75
N VAL A 42 25.89 -25.00 -18.00
CA VAL A 42 27.28 -25.49 -18.09
C VAL A 42 27.39 -27.01 -17.88
N PHE A 43 26.42 -27.61 -17.18
CA PHE A 43 26.39 -29.05 -16.90
C PHE A 43 25.54 -29.85 -17.89
N GLN A 44 24.90 -29.23 -18.88
CA GLN A 44 24.05 -29.96 -19.83
C GLN A 44 24.81 -31.03 -20.62
N GLN A 45 26.06 -30.74 -21.03
CA GLN A 45 26.93 -31.70 -21.71
C GLN A 45 27.39 -32.85 -20.81
N ASN A 46 27.31 -32.66 -19.49
CA ASN A 46 27.69 -33.61 -18.45
C ASN A 46 26.46 -34.31 -17.84
N LEU A 47 25.29 -34.19 -18.48
CA LEU A 47 24.10 -34.98 -18.15
C LEU A 47 24.20 -36.35 -18.82
N VAL A 48 23.98 -37.39 -18.02
CA VAL A 48 23.97 -38.79 -18.45
C VAL A 48 22.64 -39.41 -18.03
N VAL A 49 22.02 -40.20 -18.91
CA VAL A 49 20.76 -40.90 -18.62
C VAL A 49 21.03 -42.39 -18.58
N VAL A 50 20.55 -43.04 -17.53
CA VAL A 50 20.57 -44.49 -17.40
C VAL A 50 19.13 -44.97 -17.28
N LEU A 51 18.63 -45.61 -18.33
CA LEU A 51 17.33 -46.25 -18.37
C LEU A 51 17.45 -47.66 -17.78
N THR A 52 16.82 -47.86 -16.62
CA THR A 52 16.88 -49.13 -15.87
C THR A 52 15.69 -50.05 -16.18
N ASN A 53 15.82 -51.33 -15.86
CA ASN A 53 14.83 -52.40 -16.11
C ASN A 53 14.54 -52.66 -17.61
N CYS A 54 15.36 -52.17 -18.52
CA CYS A 54 15.18 -52.37 -19.95
C CYS A 54 16.52 -52.57 -20.66
N SER A 55 16.42 -53.05 -21.89
CA SER A 55 17.46 -53.01 -22.93
C SER A 55 17.11 -51.93 -23.95
N ALA A 56 18.05 -51.60 -24.83
CA ALA A 56 17.83 -50.59 -25.89
C ALA A 56 16.60 -50.90 -26.77
N VAL A 57 16.28 -52.18 -26.98
CA VAL A 57 15.13 -52.61 -27.81
C VAL A 57 13.82 -52.76 -27.03
N THR A 58 13.87 -52.73 -25.69
CA THR A 58 12.67 -52.86 -24.82
C THR A 58 12.35 -51.59 -24.04
N ALA A 59 13.15 -50.54 -24.20
CA ALA A 59 12.91 -49.24 -23.61
C ALA A 59 11.62 -48.65 -24.19
N ASN A 60 10.70 -48.31 -23.29
CA ASN A 60 9.42 -47.69 -23.61
C ASN A 60 9.34 -46.23 -23.13
N PHE A 61 10.33 -45.78 -22.37
CA PHE A 61 10.41 -44.41 -21.90
C PHE A 61 10.77 -43.48 -23.05
N ASP A 62 9.91 -42.49 -23.30
CA ASP A 62 10.14 -41.49 -24.32
C ASP A 62 11.09 -40.38 -23.81
N LEU A 63 12.27 -40.27 -24.45
CA LEU A 63 13.26 -39.25 -24.13
C LEU A 63 12.76 -37.82 -24.40
N SER A 64 11.70 -37.63 -25.20
CA SER A 64 11.04 -36.34 -25.37
C SER A 64 10.60 -35.73 -24.04
N HIS A 65 10.32 -36.57 -23.03
CA HIS A 65 9.97 -36.12 -21.69
C HIS A 65 11.12 -35.37 -20.99
N LEU A 66 12.36 -35.51 -21.46
CA LEU A 66 13.53 -34.79 -20.95
C LEU A 66 13.73 -33.43 -21.63
N GLU A 67 13.03 -33.13 -22.73
CA GLU A 67 13.06 -31.82 -23.37
C GLU A 67 12.73 -30.68 -22.40
N PRO A 68 13.48 -29.56 -22.44
CA PRO A 68 14.36 -29.17 -23.53
C PRO A 68 15.85 -29.53 -23.32
N TRP A 69 16.19 -30.39 -22.36
CA TRP A 69 17.57 -30.87 -22.27
C TRP A 69 17.91 -31.71 -23.50
N THR A 70 18.91 -31.27 -24.26
CA THR A 70 19.46 -32.04 -25.36
C THR A 70 20.52 -32.98 -24.82
N ILE A 71 20.15 -34.24 -24.61
CA ILE A 71 21.07 -35.27 -24.12
C ILE A 71 21.65 -35.97 -25.33
N ALA A 72 22.98 -35.99 -25.43
CA ALA A 72 23.66 -36.68 -26.52
C ALA A 72 23.32 -38.18 -26.47
N GLU A 73 23.10 -38.81 -27.62
CA GLU A 73 22.82 -40.26 -27.69
C GLU A 73 23.92 -41.09 -27.02
N ALA A 74 25.17 -40.65 -27.14
CA ALA A 74 26.33 -41.26 -26.46
C ALA A 74 26.28 -41.20 -24.92
N ASN A 75 25.39 -40.38 -24.34
CA ASN A 75 25.19 -40.24 -22.91
C ASN A 75 23.93 -40.99 -22.43
N VAL A 76 23.27 -41.77 -23.29
CA VAL A 76 22.09 -42.56 -22.95
C VAL A 76 22.44 -44.04 -22.87
N PHE A 77 22.30 -44.61 -21.68
CA PHE A 77 22.60 -46.00 -21.39
C PHE A 77 21.33 -46.76 -21.04
N HIS A 78 21.31 -48.05 -21.39
CA HIS A 78 20.23 -48.96 -21.07
C HIS A 78 20.80 -50.11 -20.23
N MET A 79 20.15 -50.39 -19.09
CA MET A 79 20.63 -51.42 -18.18
C MET A 79 19.47 -52.17 -17.54
N ASN A 80 19.52 -53.50 -17.61
CA ASN A 80 18.52 -54.33 -16.96
C ASN A 80 19.02 -54.87 -15.62
N ASN A 81 18.80 -54.09 -14.56
CA ASN A 81 19.19 -54.41 -13.19
C ASN A 81 18.26 -55.43 -12.48
N CYS A 82 17.47 -56.23 -13.22
CA CYS A 82 16.57 -57.23 -12.64
C CYS A 82 17.27 -58.30 -11.80
N ALA A 83 18.57 -58.52 -12.00
CA ALA A 83 19.37 -59.44 -11.19
C ALA A 83 19.37 -59.10 -9.70
N LEU A 84 19.24 -57.81 -9.35
CA LEU A 84 19.24 -57.35 -7.97
C LEU A 84 17.85 -57.35 -7.33
N SER A 85 16.78 -57.49 -8.13
CA SER A 85 15.39 -57.38 -7.66
C SER A 85 14.66 -58.72 -7.55
N ARG A 86 15.21 -59.80 -8.13
CA ARG A 86 14.59 -61.13 -8.11
C ARG A 86 15.32 -62.09 -7.15
N PRO A 87 14.61 -62.71 -6.18
CA PRO A 87 15.19 -63.71 -5.30
C PRO A 87 15.86 -64.85 -6.08
N VAL A 88 17.08 -65.22 -5.67
CA VAL A 88 17.88 -66.28 -6.32
C VAL A 88 17.10 -67.59 -6.45
N SER A 89 16.31 -67.93 -5.43
CA SER A 89 15.46 -69.13 -5.40
C SER A 89 14.45 -69.23 -6.55
N GLN A 90 14.06 -68.11 -7.16
CA GLN A 90 13.05 -68.08 -8.22
C GLN A 90 13.61 -68.44 -9.60
N TRP A 91 14.93 -68.34 -9.81
CA TRP A 91 15.53 -68.52 -11.13
C TRP A 91 16.69 -69.52 -11.16
N ILE A 92 17.33 -69.83 -10.02
CA ILE A 92 18.53 -70.68 -9.99
C ILE A 92 18.27 -72.15 -10.41
N HIS A 93 17.07 -72.66 -10.18
CA HIS A 93 16.68 -74.03 -10.55
C HIS A 93 16.09 -74.14 -11.97
N ASN A 94 15.84 -73.00 -12.63
CA ASN A 94 15.38 -72.97 -14.01
C ASN A 94 16.54 -72.55 -14.91
N GLU A 95 17.14 -73.53 -15.59
CA GLU A 95 18.34 -73.33 -16.41
C GLU A 95 18.19 -72.23 -17.46
N ARG A 96 17.00 -72.10 -18.07
CA ARG A 96 16.72 -71.03 -19.04
C ARG A 96 16.68 -69.66 -18.38
N MET A 97 16.02 -69.55 -17.22
CA MET A 97 15.97 -68.28 -16.48
C MET A 97 17.31 -67.89 -15.90
N LYS A 98 18.09 -68.86 -15.42
CA LYS A 98 19.46 -68.67 -14.95
C LYS A 98 20.36 -68.12 -16.05
N LYS A 99 20.41 -68.77 -17.22
CA LYS A 99 21.21 -68.27 -18.36
C LYS A 99 20.80 -66.86 -18.79
N ASN A 100 19.50 -66.59 -18.86
CA ASN A 100 19.02 -65.26 -19.17
C ASN A 100 19.46 -64.24 -18.12
N MET A 101 19.37 -64.58 -16.82
CA MET A 101 19.79 -63.69 -15.74
C MET A 101 21.28 -63.40 -15.77
N GLU A 102 22.11 -64.42 -16.01
CA GLU A 102 23.57 -64.29 -16.13
C GLU A 102 23.96 -63.41 -17.32
N HIS A 103 23.30 -63.57 -18.48
CA HIS A 103 23.51 -62.70 -19.64
C HIS A 103 23.11 -61.25 -19.37
N GLU A 104 21.91 -61.00 -18.79
CA GLU A 104 21.46 -59.64 -18.48
C GLU A 104 22.36 -58.97 -17.44
N TRP A 105 22.89 -59.73 -16.49
CA TRP A 105 23.88 -59.26 -15.53
C TRP A 105 25.20 -58.87 -16.22
N GLN A 106 25.71 -59.73 -17.11
CA GLN A 106 26.92 -59.45 -17.86
C GLN A 106 26.77 -58.17 -18.70
N TYR A 107 25.69 -58.05 -19.47
CA TYR A 107 25.41 -56.82 -20.23
C TYR A 107 25.32 -55.59 -19.32
N SER A 108 24.71 -55.71 -18.14
CA SER A 108 24.64 -54.60 -17.19
C SER A 108 26.03 -54.18 -16.69
N MET A 109 26.94 -55.13 -16.47
CA MET A 109 28.32 -54.82 -16.07
C MET A 109 29.13 -54.21 -17.22
N GLU A 110 28.91 -54.65 -18.45
CA GLU A 110 29.49 -54.02 -19.65
C GLU A 110 29.01 -52.57 -19.79
N THR A 111 27.71 -52.30 -19.62
CA THR A 111 27.16 -50.93 -19.60
C THR A 111 27.79 -50.07 -18.50
N ILE A 112 28.04 -50.62 -17.30
CA ILE A 112 28.71 -49.89 -16.21
C ILE A 112 30.15 -49.53 -16.60
N GLU A 113 30.87 -50.43 -17.27
CA GLU A 113 32.23 -50.18 -17.74
C GLU A 113 32.24 -49.09 -18.82
N GLU A 114 31.33 -49.14 -19.79
CA GLU A 114 31.16 -48.08 -20.80
C GLU A 114 30.82 -46.73 -20.16
N LEU A 115 29.93 -46.73 -19.16
CA LEU A 115 29.58 -45.55 -18.38
C LEU A 115 30.81 -44.97 -17.68
N ASN A 116 31.62 -45.81 -17.01
CA ASN A 116 32.86 -45.37 -16.37
C ASN A 116 33.82 -44.73 -17.38
N GLN A 117 33.99 -45.34 -18.55
CA GLN A 117 34.82 -44.78 -19.62
C GLN A 117 34.30 -43.44 -20.10
N LEU A 118 32.98 -43.26 -20.26
CA LEU A 118 32.39 -41.96 -20.57
C LEU A 118 32.67 -40.93 -19.48
N LEU A 119 32.48 -41.29 -18.20
CA LEU A 119 32.69 -40.39 -17.07
C LEU A 119 34.15 -39.88 -17.00
N THR A 120 35.13 -40.72 -17.33
CA THR A 120 36.54 -40.27 -17.42
C THR A 120 36.77 -39.26 -18.54
N LYS A 121 35.96 -39.28 -19.61
CA LYS A 121 36.08 -38.40 -20.78
C LYS A 121 35.35 -37.07 -20.62
N LEU A 122 34.23 -37.04 -19.88
CA LEU A 122 33.35 -35.86 -19.77
C LEU A 122 34.02 -34.63 -19.13
N GLY A 123 35.11 -34.83 -18.37
CA GLY A 123 35.87 -33.77 -17.72
C GLY A 123 35.09 -33.09 -16.57
N GLY A 124 35.80 -32.72 -15.51
CA GLY A 124 35.18 -31.99 -14.40
C GLY A 124 34.79 -30.56 -14.78
N LYS A 125 33.59 -30.12 -14.40
CA LYS A 125 33.16 -28.71 -14.52
C LYS A 125 33.14 -28.06 -13.13
N ALA A 126 33.52 -26.79 -13.07
CA ALA A 126 33.50 -26.02 -11.82
C ALA A 126 32.06 -25.82 -11.31
N THR A 127 31.86 -25.91 -9.99
CA THR A 127 30.53 -25.88 -9.38
C THR A 127 30.09 -24.48 -8.94
N GLU A 128 30.84 -23.44 -9.29
CA GLU A 128 30.54 -22.04 -8.96
C GLU A 128 29.17 -21.60 -9.49
N ALA A 129 28.72 -22.12 -10.64
CA ALA A 129 27.39 -21.83 -11.17
C ALA A 129 26.26 -22.22 -10.19
N PHE A 130 26.40 -23.34 -9.47
CA PHE A 130 25.43 -23.73 -8.43
C PHE A 130 25.44 -22.75 -7.25
N LYS A 131 26.63 -22.27 -6.85
CA LYS A 131 26.76 -21.29 -5.77
C LYS A 131 26.11 -19.96 -6.14
N GLN A 132 26.38 -19.44 -7.33
CA GLN A 132 25.77 -18.21 -7.83
C GLN A 132 24.25 -18.36 -7.95
N MET A 133 23.76 -19.49 -8.47
CA MET A 133 22.33 -19.77 -8.49
C MET A 133 21.72 -19.76 -7.08
N ARG A 134 22.37 -20.38 -6.09
CA ARG A 134 21.90 -20.38 -4.70
C ARG A 134 21.86 -18.96 -4.12
N ILE A 135 22.91 -18.17 -4.32
CA ILE A 135 22.99 -16.78 -3.84
C ILE A 135 21.83 -15.97 -4.42
N ASN A 136 21.64 -16.02 -5.74
CA ASN A 136 20.58 -15.25 -6.40
C ASN A 136 19.18 -15.70 -5.98
N LYS A 137 18.94 -17.01 -5.82
CA LYS A 137 17.69 -17.53 -5.25
C LYS A 137 17.44 -17.02 -3.83
N ASN A 138 18.47 -16.96 -2.99
CA ASN A 138 18.35 -16.46 -1.62
C ASN A 138 18.11 -14.95 -1.57
N ILE A 139 18.74 -14.16 -2.45
CA ILE A 139 18.48 -12.72 -2.56
C ILE A 139 17.03 -12.50 -2.98
N ILE A 140 16.54 -13.19 -4.00
CA ILE A 140 15.13 -13.13 -4.42
C ILE A 140 14.19 -13.42 -3.25
N LYS A 141 14.44 -14.50 -2.50
CA LYS A 141 13.66 -14.86 -1.31
C LYS A 141 13.65 -13.74 -0.27
N SER A 142 14.83 -13.17 0.03
CA SER A 142 14.98 -12.07 0.98
C SER A 142 14.25 -10.80 0.51
N GLN A 143 14.36 -10.44 -0.77
CA GLN A 143 13.72 -9.25 -1.30
C GLN A 143 12.21 -9.39 -1.40
N LEU A 144 11.68 -10.57 -1.77
CA LEU A 144 10.25 -10.86 -1.71
C LEU A 144 9.70 -10.71 -0.28
N HIS A 145 10.43 -11.22 0.72
CA HIS A 145 10.07 -11.00 2.12
C HIS A 145 10.13 -9.51 2.51
N GLY A 146 11.15 -8.78 2.04
CA GLY A 146 11.25 -7.34 2.24
C GLY A 146 10.05 -6.57 1.64
N ILE A 147 9.69 -6.89 0.40
CA ILE A 147 8.52 -6.32 -0.30
C ILE A 147 7.24 -6.53 0.53
N LEU A 148 7.07 -7.70 1.16
CA LEU A 148 5.90 -7.96 2.00
C LEU A 148 5.80 -7.03 3.20
N LEU A 149 6.93 -6.78 3.86
CA LEU A 149 6.99 -5.85 4.98
C LEU A 149 6.69 -4.42 4.53
N GLU A 150 7.16 -4.00 3.36
CA GLU A 150 6.86 -2.65 2.85
C GLU A 150 5.41 -2.48 2.39
N VAL A 151 4.82 -3.48 1.73
CA VAL A 151 3.39 -3.47 1.36
C VAL A 151 2.50 -3.32 2.59
N LYS A 152 2.85 -4.01 3.69
CA LYS A 152 2.16 -3.84 4.97
C LYS A 152 2.18 -2.38 5.45
N LYS A 153 3.37 -1.79 5.53
CA LYS A 153 3.52 -0.41 6.01
C LYS A 153 2.77 0.58 5.12
N ILE A 154 2.83 0.39 3.79
CA ILE A 154 2.08 1.21 2.83
C ILE A 154 0.58 1.11 3.10
N GLN A 155 0.05 -0.09 3.32
CA GLN A 155 -1.37 -0.29 3.63
C GLN A 155 -1.77 0.37 4.95
N ASP A 156 -0.95 0.23 5.99
CA ASP A 156 -1.20 0.84 7.31
C ASP A 156 -1.26 2.38 7.19
N LEU A 157 -0.31 2.99 6.46
CA LEU A 157 -0.30 4.43 6.21
C LEU A 157 -1.46 4.88 5.32
N GLN A 158 -1.86 4.08 4.32
CA GLN A 158 -3.02 4.38 3.48
C GLN A 158 -4.33 4.38 4.29
N ASN A 159 -4.49 3.43 5.20
CA ASN A 159 -5.65 3.40 6.11
C ASN A 159 -5.68 4.67 6.98
N GLU A 160 -4.53 5.09 7.53
CA GLU A 160 -4.43 6.32 8.30
C GLU A 160 -4.74 7.56 7.45
N LEU A 161 -4.21 7.61 6.22
CA LEU A 161 -4.45 8.68 5.26
C LEU A 161 -5.94 8.81 4.92
N ASP A 162 -6.64 7.69 4.74
CA ASP A 162 -8.08 7.67 4.46
C ASP A 162 -8.88 8.20 5.65
N ILE A 163 -8.54 7.79 6.88
CA ILE A 163 -9.15 8.33 8.11
C ILE A 163 -8.92 9.85 8.19
N MET A 164 -7.70 10.31 7.91
CA MET A 164 -7.38 11.74 7.92
C MET A 164 -8.17 12.51 6.85
N LYS A 165 -8.31 11.97 5.64
CA LYS A 165 -9.11 12.57 4.56
C LYS A 165 -10.60 12.65 4.91
N THR A 166 -11.18 11.60 5.48
CA THR A 166 -12.57 11.63 5.98
C THR A 166 -12.73 12.66 7.09
N THR A 167 -11.77 12.74 8.01
CA THR A 167 -11.78 13.75 9.08
C THR A 167 -11.69 15.17 8.51
N GLN A 168 -10.85 15.38 7.50
CA GLN A 168 -10.71 16.67 6.81
C GLN A 168 -12.03 17.09 6.15
N GLN A 169 -12.76 16.17 5.52
CA GLN A 169 -14.08 16.44 4.92
C GLN A 169 -15.08 16.93 5.97
N ASN A 170 -15.12 16.27 7.13
CA ASN A 170 -16.00 16.67 8.25
C ASN A 170 -15.62 18.06 8.78
N VAL A 171 -14.33 18.32 9.02
CA VAL A 171 -13.86 19.63 9.50
C VAL A 171 -14.13 20.73 8.45
N THR A 172 -14.00 20.42 7.17
CA THR A 172 -14.33 21.36 6.09
C THR A 172 -15.83 21.68 6.06
N ALA A 173 -16.69 20.71 6.36
CA ALA A 173 -18.12 20.94 6.51
C ALA A 173 -18.40 21.87 7.71
N ASP A 174 -17.74 21.65 8.85
CA ASP A 174 -17.85 22.53 10.02
C ASP A 174 -17.41 23.97 9.69
N ILE A 175 -16.28 24.15 9.00
CA ILE A 175 -15.81 25.47 8.57
C ILE A 175 -16.86 26.21 7.75
N LYS A 176 -17.55 25.51 6.83
CA LYS A 176 -18.65 26.08 6.04
C LYS A 176 -19.84 26.42 6.91
N GLN A 177 -20.26 25.51 7.79
CA GLN A 177 -21.41 25.70 8.68
C GLN A 177 -21.24 26.89 9.62
N TYR A 178 -20.03 27.12 10.13
CA TYR A 178 -19.74 28.20 11.08
C TYR A 178 -19.15 29.45 10.43
N SER A 179 -19.18 29.55 9.09
CA SER A 179 -18.64 30.72 8.36
C SER A 179 -19.45 32.00 8.57
N ASP A 180 -20.75 31.88 8.91
CA ASP A 180 -21.67 32.99 9.17
C ASP A 180 -21.58 33.54 10.60
N TYR A 181 -20.37 33.63 11.16
CA TYR A 181 -20.15 34.18 12.50
C TYR A 181 -20.34 35.71 12.58
N LYS A 182 -20.41 36.39 11.43
CA LYS A 182 -20.74 37.81 11.33
C LYS A 182 -22.23 37.97 11.03
N ARG A 183 -22.97 38.62 11.92
CA ARG A 183 -24.39 38.90 11.75
C ARG A 183 -24.64 40.40 11.74
N THR A 184 -25.49 40.86 10.85
CA THR A 184 -25.94 42.25 10.87
C THR A 184 -27.08 42.40 11.87
N LYS A 185 -26.89 43.24 12.89
CA LYS A 185 -27.93 43.64 13.82
C LYS A 185 -28.33 45.07 13.55
N GLN A 186 -29.63 45.30 13.42
CA GLN A 186 -30.17 46.66 13.40
C GLN A 186 -30.22 47.17 14.82
N VAL A 187 -29.44 48.21 15.11
CA VAL A 187 -29.46 48.89 16.40
C VAL A 187 -30.19 50.20 16.21
N GLU A 188 -31.27 50.37 16.97
CA GLU A 188 -31.98 51.64 17.07
C GLU A 188 -31.18 52.57 17.98
N TYR A 189 -30.81 53.74 17.47
CA TYR A 189 -30.16 54.77 18.25
C TYR A 189 -30.87 56.10 18.02
N SER A 190 -30.86 56.94 19.04
CA SER A 190 -31.45 58.27 19.00
C SER A 190 -30.39 59.27 18.62
N GLU A 191 -30.57 59.95 17.48
CA GLU A 191 -29.73 61.08 17.08
C GLU A 191 -30.53 62.38 17.25
N LEU A 192 -29.86 63.43 17.71
CA LEU A 192 -30.47 64.76 17.84
C LEU A 192 -30.29 65.51 16.51
N GLU A 193 -31.38 65.64 15.76
CA GLU A 193 -31.40 66.40 14.51
C GLU A 193 -32.10 67.75 14.68
N ARG A 194 -31.81 68.68 13.77
CA ARG A 194 -32.42 70.01 13.80
C ARG A 194 -33.87 69.94 13.31
N GLY A 195 -34.83 70.06 14.23
CA GLY A 195 -36.26 70.12 13.95
C GLY A 195 -36.74 71.49 13.46
N ILE A 196 -37.95 71.51 12.89
CA ILE A 196 -38.60 72.75 12.41
C ILE A 196 -39.11 73.59 13.59
N PHE A 197 -39.55 72.92 14.67
CA PHE A 197 -40.15 73.53 15.85
C PHE A 197 -39.15 73.70 17.00
N VAL A 198 -39.32 74.78 17.77
CA VAL A 198 -38.58 74.99 19.02
C VAL A 198 -39.25 74.14 20.11
N ARG A 199 -38.46 73.37 20.85
CA ARG A 199 -38.93 72.57 21.99
C ARG A 199 -38.07 72.87 23.22
N LYS A 200 -38.65 72.73 24.41
CA LYS A 200 -37.91 72.78 25.67
C LYS A 200 -37.11 71.50 25.88
N PHE A 201 -35.79 71.63 25.87
CA PHE A 201 -34.84 70.54 26.04
C PHE A 201 -34.23 70.59 27.44
N CYS A 202 -34.23 69.46 28.16
CA CYS A 202 -33.59 69.38 29.46
C CYS A 202 -32.12 68.99 29.33
N ILE A 203 -31.23 69.81 29.91
CA ILE A 203 -29.78 69.52 29.90
C ILE A 203 -29.42 68.30 30.75
N VAL A 204 -30.24 67.96 31.73
CA VAL A 204 -30.01 66.82 32.65
C VAL A 204 -30.53 65.51 32.05
N CYS A 205 -31.71 65.51 31.43
CA CYS A 205 -32.29 64.32 30.82
C CYS A 205 -31.78 64.03 29.40
N LEU A 206 -31.17 65.02 28.74
CA LEU A 206 -30.80 64.97 27.32
C LEU A 206 -31.98 64.58 26.39
N THR A 207 -33.21 64.94 26.79
CA THR A 207 -34.44 64.67 26.07
C THR A 207 -35.38 65.89 26.09
N PRO A 208 -36.25 66.05 25.07
CA PRO A 208 -37.28 67.09 25.08
C PRO A 208 -38.36 66.80 26.12
N CYS A 209 -38.80 67.82 26.87
CA CYS A 209 -39.75 67.66 27.96
C CYS A 209 -41.22 67.94 27.58
N GLN A 210 -41.48 68.36 26.34
CA GLN A 210 -42.83 68.54 25.79
C GLN A 210 -42.88 68.04 24.34
N ASP A 211 -43.94 67.29 24.01
CA ASP A 211 -44.18 66.75 22.66
C ASP A 211 -44.95 67.73 21.76
N GLU A 212 -45.68 68.69 22.32
CA GLU A 212 -46.41 69.69 21.55
C GLU A 212 -45.50 70.86 21.14
N PRO A 213 -45.48 71.24 19.84
CA PRO A 213 -44.70 72.37 19.36
C PRO A 213 -45.27 73.69 19.89
N SER A 214 -44.44 74.54 20.47
CA SER A 214 -44.84 75.92 20.75
C SER A 214 -44.80 76.73 19.45
N SER A 215 -45.94 77.34 19.08
CA SER A 215 -46.08 78.17 17.87
C SER A 215 -45.37 79.52 17.95
N PHE A 216 -44.66 79.80 19.06
CA PHE A 216 -44.03 81.09 19.33
C PHE A 216 -42.51 80.92 19.42
N SER A 217 -41.82 81.24 18.33
CA SER A 217 -40.38 81.54 18.37
C SER A 217 -40.16 82.95 18.94
N LEU A 218 -40.37 83.13 20.25
CA LEU A 218 -39.83 84.31 20.94
C LEU A 218 -38.30 84.18 20.99
N PRO A 219 -37.54 85.27 20.83
CA PRO A 219 -36.08 85.23 20.86
C PRO A 219 -35.60 85.04 22.31
N HIS A 220 -35.72 83.82 22.83
CA HIS A 220 -35.06 83.37 24.07
C HIS A 220 -33.52 83.26 23.91
N THR A 221 -32.98 83.75 22.79
CA THR A 221 -31.55 83.92 22.52
C THR A 221 -30.90 85.06 23.33
N ILE A 222 -31.68 85.89 24.02
CA ILE A 222 -31.19 86.94 24.92
C ILE A 222 -31.21 86.44 26.38
N PRO A 223 -30.05 86.33 27.08
CA PRO A 223 -29.94 85.73 28.41
C PRO A 223 -30.92 86.30 29.45
N PHE A 224 -31.12 87.62 29.44
CA PHE A 224 -31.99 88.32 30.37
C PHE A 224 -33.47 87.88 30.27
N TYR A 225 -33.99 87.73 29.05
CA TYR A 225 -35.38 87.32 28.84
C TYR A 225 -35.62 85.87 29.26
N ARG A 226 -34.66 84.99 28.98
CA ARG A 226 -34.68 83.58 29.40
C ARG A 226 -34.74 83.44 30.91
N ASP A 227 -33.89 84.17 31.63
CA ASP A 227 -33.79 84.03 33.08
C ASP A 227 -35.05 84.59 33.79
N VAL A 228 -35.65 85.66 33.25
CA VAL A 228 -36.93 86.19 33.73
C VAL A 228 -38.09 85.21 33.47
N THR A 229 -38.17 84.60 32.27
CA THR A 229 -39.22 83.61 31.98
C THR A 229 -39.06 82.35 32.82
N ASN A 230 -37.84 81.87 33.02
CA ASN A 230 -37.55 80.72 33.88
C ASN A 230 -37.88 81.00 35.36
N LEU A 231 -37.64 82.22 35.85
CA LEU A 231 -38.00 82.64 37.20
C LEU A 231 -39.52 82.68 37.38
N VAL A 232 -40.26 83.22 36.40
CA VAL A 232 -41.73 83.24 36.41
C VAL A 232 -42.28 81.81 36.38
N GLU A 233 -41.77 80.92 35.53
CA GLU A 233 -42.22 79.53 35.51
C GLU A 233 -41.90 78.77 36.79
N TYR A 234 -40.74 79.04 37.40
CA TYR A 234 -40.37 78.45 38.69
C TYR A 234 -41.34 78.87 39.80
N ILE A 235 -41.78 80.12 39.81
CA ILE A 235 -42.73 80.66 40.80
C ILE A 235 -44.15 80.14 40.58
N PHE A 236 -44.62 80.08 39.33
CA PHE A 236 -46.04 79.84 39.03
C PHE A 236 -46.40 78.43 38.55
N LYS A 237 -45.44 77.66 37.98
CA LYS A 237 -45.72 76.34 37.37
C LYS A 237 -44.93 75.19 38.01
N GLY A 238 -43.98 75.47 38.90
CA GLY A 238 -43.23 74.45 39.64
C GLY A 238 -42.20 73.69 38.78
N LYS A 239 -41.85 72.47 39.19
CA LYS A 239 -40.90 71.60 38.46
C LYS A 239 -41.50 71.16 37.12
N CYS A 240 -40.65 71.03 36.10
CA CYS A 240 -41.07 70.49 34.80
C CYS A 240 -41.55 69.03 34.95
N ARG A 241 -42.24 68.49 33.94
CA ARG A 241 -42.69 67.08 33.91
C ARG A 241 -41.54 66.07 34.08
N CYS A 242 -40.31 66.46 33.75
CA CYS A 242 -39.11 65.65 33.97
C CYS A 242 -38.53 65.73 35.40
N GLY A 243 -39.15 66.50 36.31
CA GLY A 243 -38.72 66.69 37.70
C GLY A 243 -37.58 67.69 37.91
N HIS A 244 -37.02 68.26 36.84
CA HIS A 244 -35.95 69.26 36.92
C HIS A 244 -36.47 70.71 36.94
N THR A 245 -35.64 71.63 37.42
CA THR A 245 -36.00 73.05 37.53
C THR A 245 -36.10 73.69 36.15
N PRO A 246 -36.88 74.77 35.96
CA PRO A 246 -36.96 75.49 34.68
C PRO A 246 -35.60 75.96 34.17
N PHE A 247 -34.65 76.29 35.06
CA PHE A 247 -33.29 76.67 34.72
C PHE A 247 -32.45 75.55 34.07
N SER A 248 -32.84 74.29 34.24
CA SER A 248 -32.24 73.14 33.56
C SER A 248 -32.78 72.91 32.15
N HIS A 249 -33.62 73.82 31.64
CA HIS A 249 -34.23 73.74 30.33
C HIS A 249 -33.83 74.92 29.45
N TYR A 250 -33.64 74.64 28.17
CA TYR A 250 -33.42 75.67 27.16
C TYR A 250 -34.21 75.35 25.90
N ASP A 251 -34.57 76.40 25.18
CA ASP A 251 -35.25 76.28 23.92
C ASP A 251 -34.27 75.88 22.83
N CYS A 252 -34.53 74.72 22.22
CA CYS A 252 -33.70 74.21 21.15
C CYS A 252 -34.56 73.66 20.02
N LYS A 253 -34.09 73.86 18.78
CA LYS A 253 -34.66 73.21 17.61
C LYS A 253 -34.07 71.80 17.44
N LEU A 254 -33.90 71.04 18.52
CA LEU A 254 -33.40 69.66 18.45
C LEU A 254 -34.56 68.70 18.69
N GLN A 255 -34.69 67.70 17.81
CA GLN A 255 -35.63 66.61 17.94
C GLN A 255 -34.85 65.30 17.98
N SER A 256 -35.23 64.40 18.89
CA SER A 256 -34.72 63.03 18.90
C SER A 256 -35.35 62.28 17.74
N VAL A 257 -34.55 61.90 16.75
CA VAL A 257 -34.97 61.06 15.63
C VAL A 257 -34.41 59.66 15.87
N LYS A 258 -35.31 58.67 15.89
CA LYS A 258 -34.93 57.25 15.92
C LYS A 258 -34.34 56.91 14.56
N LYS A 259 -33.04 56.60 14.54
CA LYS A 259 -32.36 56.11 13.34
C LYS A 259 -31.98 54.65 13.55
N ILE A 260 -32.04 53.92 12.45
CA ILE A 260 -31.59 52.54 12.40
C ILE A 260 -30.21 52.54 11.75
N ARG A 261 -29.22 51.96 12.41
CA ARG A 261 -27.92 51.68 11.81
C ARG A 261 -27.67 50.19 11.89
N THR A 262 -27.21 49.63 10.78
CA THR A 262 -26.76 48.26 10.70
C THR A 262 -25.36 48.19 11.29
N VAL A 263 -25.19 47.39 12.36
CA VAL A 263 -23.91 47.13 13.01
C VAL A 263 -23.59 45.65 12.83
N GLU A 264 -22.34 45.33 12.51
CA GLU A 264 -21.87 43.94 12.47
C GLU A 264 -21.63 43.45 13.90
N GLU A 265 -22.37 42.42 14.30
CA GLU A 265 -22.19 41.68 15.54
C GLU A 265 -21.43 40.39 15.23
N ILE A 266 -20.34 40.15 15.96
CA ILE A 266 -19.60 38.90 15.90
C ILE A 266 -20.16 37.97 16.97
N VAL A 267 -20.72 36.84 16.56
CA VAL A 267 -21.14 35.80 17.50
C VAL A 267 -19.90 35.06 17.97
N GLN A 268 -19.36 35.45 19.14
CA GLN A 268 -18.06 34.98 19.63
C GLN A 268 -17.95 33.46 19.74
N ASP A 269 -19.02 32.79 20.18
CA ASP A 269 -19.03 31.32 20.29
C ASP A 269 -18.91 30.64 18.91
N VAL A 270 -19.62 31.15 17.90
CA VAL A 270 -19.55 30.66 16.51
C VAL A 270 -18.16 30.92 15.93
N LYS A 271 -17.60 32.12 16.18
CA LYS A 271 -16.24 32.47 15.76
C LYS A 271 -15.20 31.55 16.39
N LYS A 272 -15.33 31.23 17.67
CA LYS A 272 -14.40 30.32 18.37
C LYS A 272 -14.44 28.91 17.79
N ILE A 273 -15.63 28.41 17.44
CA ILE A 273 -15.78 27.11 16.76
C ILE A 273 -15.14 27.16 15.37
N TYR A 274 -15.41 28.21 14.59
CA TYR A 274 -14.80 28.42 13.27
C TYR A 274 -13.27 28.44 13.33
N ASP A 275 -12.68 29.29 14.20
CA ASP A 275 -11.24 29.45 14.32
C ASP A 275 -10.57 28.12 14.77
N ASN A 276 -11.24 27.35 15.65
CA ASN A 276 -10.78 26.01 16.04
C ASN A 276 -10.83 25.01 14.88
N SER A 277 -11.90 25.00 14.09
CA SER A 277 -12.02 24.12 12.93
C SER A 277 -10.99 24.46 11.85
N VAL A 278 -10.71 25.75 11.60
CA VAL A 278 -9.64 26.19 10.69
C VAL A 278 -8.27 25.71 11.18
N SER A 279 -7.98 25.87 12.46
CA SER A 279 -6.72 25.38 13.07
C SER A 279 -6.57 23.86 12.95
N LYS A 280 -7.63 23.11 13.26
CA LYS A 280 -7.66 21.65 13.09
C LYS A 280 -7.45 21.23 11.63
N ASN A 281 -8.08 21.91 10.68
CA ASN A 281 -7.92 21.61 9.26
C ASN A 281 -6.46 21.77 8.82
N LYS A 282 -5.79 22.85 9.24
CA LYS A 282 -4.37 23.07 8.94
C LYS A 282 -3.47 21.97 9.52
N ALA A 283 -3.76 21.49 10.73
CA ALA A 283 -3.03 20.38 11.34
C ALA A 283 -3.25 19.05 10.57
N ILE A 284 -4.49 18.78 10.14
CA ILE A 284 -4.83 17.61 9.33
C ILE A 284 -4.12 17.67 7.96
N GLU A 285 -4.13 18.82 7.29
CA GLU A 285 -3.42 19.03 6.01
C GLU A 285 -1.91 18.73 6.14
N SER A 286 -1.28 19.23 7.20
CA SER A 286 0.13 18.93 7.47
C SER A 286 0.38 17.44 7.68
N LYS A 287 -0.54 16.75 8.37
CA LYS A 287 -0.42 15.31 8.62
C LYS A 287 -0.64 14.49 7.35
N ILE A 288 -1.61 14.85 6.52
CA ILE A 288 -1.83 14.26 5.19
C ILE A 288 -0.55 14.38 4.35
N GLY A 289 0.06 15.56 4.28
CA GLY A 289 1.30 15.76 3.53
C GLY A 289 2.47 14.91 4.03
N SER A 290 2.59 14.71 5.35
CA SER A 290 3.57 13.79 5.93
C SER A 290 3.32 12.35 5.50
N LEU A 291 2.08 11.86 5.63
CA LEU A 291 1.70 10.50 5.26
C LEU A 291 1.93 10.24 3.76
N ASP A 292 1.58 11.18 2.89
CA ASP A 292 1.83 11.08 1.44
C ASP A 292 3.34 10.99 1.15
N THR A 293 4.16 11.74 1.88
CA THR A 293 5.63 11.68 1.76
C THR A 293 6.17 10.32 2.20
N ASP A 294 5.72 9.81 3.35
CA ASP A 294 6.15 8.50 3.87
C ASP A 294 5.75 7.37 2.91
N ILE A 295 4.53 7.41 2.36
CA ILE A 295 4.06 6.47 1.34
C ILE A 295 4.96 6.54 0.09
N ALA A 296 5.33 7.74 -0.37
CA ALA A 296 6.21 7.90 -1.54
C ALA A 296 7.60 7.30 -1.30
N VAL A 297 8.16 7.49 -0.11
CA VAL A 297 9.45 6.88 0.28
C VAL A 297 9.37 5.36 0.29
N LEU A 298 8.32 4.77 0.87
CA LEU A 298 8.16 3.32 0.90
C LEU A 298 7.94 2.72 -0.51
N ARG A 299 7.24 3.44 -1.39
CA ARG A 299 7.10 3.04 -2.80
C ARG A 299 8.45 3.04 -3.52
N TYR A 300 9.28 4.04 -3.30
CA TYR A 300 10.63 4.06 -3.86
C TYR A 300 11.49 2.88 -3.37
N VAL A 301 11.40 2.52 -2.08
CA VAL A 301 12.07 1.33 -1.53
C VAL A 301 11.53 0.05 -2.17
N PHE A 302 10.22 -0.05 -2.39
CA PHE A 302 9.60 -1.17 -3.10
C PHE A 302 10.19 -1.32 -4.51
N ASP A 303 10.29 -0.23 -5.27
CA ASP A 303 10.81 -0.23 -6.64
C ASP A 303 12.28 -0.70 -6.70
N ILE A 304 13.10 -0.29 -5.72
CA ILE A 304 14.49 -0.77 -5.61
C ILE A 304 14.54 -2.29 -5.41
N LYS A 305 13.69 -2.83 -4.54
CA LYS A 305 13.65 -4.28 -4.27
C LYS A 305 13.18 -5.05 -5.49
N GLU A 306 12.19 -4.53 -6.21
CA GLU A 306 11.73 -5.13 -7.47
C GLU A 306 12.85 -5.14 -8.52
N ALA A 307 13.60 -4.05 -8.67
CA ALA A 307 14.72 -3.98 -9.58
C ALA A 307 15.83 -5.00 -9.24
N GLU A 308 16.10 -5.22 -7.95
CA GLU A 308 17.05 -6.23 -7.48
C GLU A 308 16.59 -7.66 -7.78
N ILE A 309 15.29 -7.95 -7.61
CA ILE A 309 14.70 -9.24 -8.00
C ILE A 309 14.86 -9.46 -9.51
N ARG A 310 14.54 -8.45 -10.33
CA ARG A 310 14.72 -8.51 -11.80
C ARG A 310 16.15 -8.81 -12.19
N LYS A 311 17.11 -8.13 -11.56
CA LYS A 311 18.55 -8.37 -11.79
C LYS A 311 18.93 -9.82 -11.46
N CYS A 312 18.59 -10.29 -10.27
CA CYS A 312 18.90 -11.66 -9.84
C CYS A 312 18.23 -12.70 -10.74
N TYR A 313 17.00 -12.44 -11.17
CA TYR A 313 16.27 -13.29 -12.11
C TYR A 313 16.99 -13.42 -13.46
N HIS A 314 17.43 -12.31 -14.07
CA HIS A 314 18.17 -12.35 -15.32
C HIS A 314 19.52 -13.06 -15.17
N GLU A 315 20.22 -12.88 -14.05
CA GLU A 315 21.45 -13.62 -13.76
C GLU A 315 21.18 -15.13 -13.61
N LEU A 316 20.07 -15.53 -12.97
CA LEU A 316 19.66 -16.93 -12.90
C LEU A 316 19.36 -17.51 -14.27
N LYS A 317 18.65 -16.76 -15.13
CA LYS A 317 18.37 -17.18 -16.51
C LYS A 317 19.64 -17.34 -17.35
N LYS A 318 20.65 -16.51 -17.14
CA LYS A 318 21.96 -16.67 -17.81
C LYS A 318 22.70 -17.94 -17.36
N LEU A 319 22.57 -18.32 -16.09
CA LEU A 319 23.20 -19.53 -15.54
C LEU A 319 22.42 -20.81 -15.87
N CYS A 320 21.09 -20.69 -15.98
CA CYS A 320 20.16 -21.77 -16.19
C CYS A 320 18.98 -21.24 -17.02
N SER A 321 19.05 -21.42 -18.34
CA SER A 321 18.00 -21.04 -19.28
C SER A 321 16.63 -21.64 -18.91
N GLN A 322 16.67 -22.83 -18.32
CA GLN A 322 15.51 -23.60 -17.87
C GLN A 322 14.99 -23.22 -16.48
N PHE A 323 15.52 -22.17 -15.88
CA PHE A 323 15.05 -21.67 -14.60
C PHE A 323 13.58 -21.25 -14.68
N ASN A 324 12.73 -21.85 -13.84
CA ASN A 324 11.33 -21.49 -13.68
C ASN A 324 11.14 -20.64 -12.42
N PHE A 325 10.95 -19.34 -12.63
CA PHE A 325 10.75 -18.39 -11.53
C PHE A 325 9.47 -18.63 -10.75
N VAL A 326 8.37 -18.92 -11.45
CA VAL A 326 7.06 -19.20 -10.84
C VAL A 326 7.20 -20.36 -9.86
N HIS A 327 7.82 -21.46 -10.27
CA HIS A 327 8.01 -22.63 -9.42
C HIS A 327 8.92 -22.35 -8.21
N GLU A 328 9.98 -21.57 -8.36
CA GLU A 328 10.89 -21.24 -7.25
C GLU A 328 10.20 -20.34 -6.20
N VAL A 329 9.30 -19.47 -6.63
CA VAL A 329 8.55 -18.56 -5.76
C VAL A 329 7.27 -19.21 -5.22
N GLN A 330 6.73 -20.23 -5.90
CA GLN A 330 5.53 -20.94 -5.48
C GLN A 330 5.63 -21.49 -4.06
N GLY A 331 6.77 -22.06 -3.66
CA GLY A 331 6.96 -22.55 -2.29
C GLY A 331 6.82 -21.45 -1.23
N ILE A 332 7.28 -20.23 -1.55
CA ILE A 332 7.11 -19.05 -0.68
C ILE A 332 5.64 -18.65 -0.65
N MET A 333 4.98 -18.65 -1.81
CA MET A 333 3.55 -18.32 -1.91
C MET A 333 2.68 -19.34 -1.16
N ASP A 334 3.01 -20.63 -1.22
CA ASP A 334 2.32 -21.71 -0.53
C ASP A 334 2.48 -21.60 0.98
N ASP A 335 3.70 -21.31 1.46
CA ASP A 335 3.96 -21.04 2.87
C ASP A 335 3.17 -19.83 3.36
N MET A 336 3.12 -18.76 2.55
CA MET A 336 2.34 -17.57 2.85
C MET A 336 0.83 -17.80 2.83
N GLU A 337 0.32 -18.58 1.88
CA GLU A 337 -1.08 -19.00 1.83
C GLU A 337 -1.46 -19.83 3.06
N ARG A 338 -0.58 -20.75 3.46
CA ARG A 338 -0.77 -21.56 4.66
C ARG A 338 -0.82 -20.66 5.89
N ASP A 339 0.15 -19.76 6.05
CA ASP A 339 0.20 -18.84 7.18
C ASP A 339 -1.03 -17.92 7.20
N ALA A 340 -1.46 -17.41 6.05
CA ALA A 340 -2.68 -16.62 5.91
C ALA A 340 -3.94 -17.38 6.37
N ARG A 341 -4.05 -18.68 6.03
CA ARG A 341 -5.18 -19.53 6.43
C ARG A 341 -5.20 -19.85 7.92
N THR A 342 -4.05 -19.78 8.61
CA THR A 342 -3.98 -19.97 10.07
C THR A 342 -4.41 -18.74 10.88
N LEU A 343 -4.61 -17.59 10.21
CA LEU A 343 -5.06 -16.37 10.87
C LEU A 343 -6.55 -16.48 11.24
N THR A 344 -6.85 -16.25 12.52
CA THR A 344 -8.22 -16.29 13.08
C THR A 344 -9.00 -14.99 12.85
N SER A 345 -8.30 -13.88 12.61
CA SER A 345 -8.91 -12.58 12.32
C SER A 345 -9.26 -12.45 10.83
N ILE A 346 -10.52 -12.14 10.53
CA ILE A 346 -11.01 -11.92 9.15
C ILE A 346 -10.23 -10.78 8.48
N ALA A 347 -9.99 -9.69 9.18
CA ALA A 347 -9.23 -8.55 8.65
C ALA A 347 -7.77 -8.92 8.35
N ALA A 348 -7.13 -9.67 9.24
CA ALA A 348 -5.76 -10.12 9.05
C ALA A 348 -5.65 -11.13 7.89
N ARG A 349 -6.66 -12.00 7.72
CA ARG A 349 -6.73 -12.96 6.61
C ARG A 349 -6.92 -12.25 5.27
N THR A 350 -7.85 -11.28 5.18
CA THR A 350 -8.08 -10.50 3.96
C THR A 350 -6.84 -9.69 3.56
N ASP A 351 -6.15 -9.09 4.53
CA ASP A 351 -4.87 -8.41 4.30
C ASP A 351 -3.78 -9.37 3.80
N ALA A 352 -3.65 -10.55 4.40
CA ALA A 352 -2.70 -11.58 3.93
C ALA A 352 -3.02 -12.10 2.51
N GLU A 353 -4.29 -12.33 2.19
CA GLU A 353 -4.75 -12.73 0.84
C GLU A 353 -4.47 -11.64 -0.21
N ASN A 354 -4.64 -10.36 0.14
CA ASN A 354 -4.32 -9.25 -0.74
C ASN A 354 -2.82 -9.16 -1.03
N ARG A 355 -1.96 -9.44 -0.02
CA ARG A 355 -0.50 -9.50 -0.18
C ARG A 355 -0.06 -10.63 -1.10
N ILE A 356 -0.64 -11.82 -0.93
CA ILE A 356 -0.37 -12.98 -1.80
C ILE A 356 -0.72 -12.62 -3.24
N ARG A 357 -1.91 -12.04 -3.48
CA ARG A 357 -2.35 -11.62 -4.82
C ARG A 357 -1.42 -10.60 -5.48
N SER A 358 -0.90 -9.64 -4.72
CA SER A 358 0.06 -8.65 -5.23
C SER A 358 1.38 -9.30 -5.67
N ILE A 359 1.88 -10.30 -4.92
CA ILE A 359 3.07 -11.07 -5.32
C ILE A 359 2.78 -11.94 -6.54
N THR A 360 1.62 -12.62 -6.57
CA THR A 360 1.21 -13.40 -7.75
C THR A 360 1.26 -12.51 -9.00
N LYS A 361 0.71 -11.29 -8.91
CA LYS A 361 0.72 -10.34 -10.02
C LYS A 361 2.14 -9.89 -10.41
N LEU A 362 3.03 -9.67 -9.44
CA LEU A 362 4.44 -9.34 -9.69
C LEU A 362 5.13 -10.49 -10.42
N VAL A 363 5.00 -11.72 -9.90
CA VAL A 363 5.57 -12.95 -10.48
C VAL A 363 5.04 -13.18 -11.89
N ASP A 364 3.74 -13.02 -12.10
CA ASP A 364 3.11 -13.12 -13.42
C ASP A 364 3.61 -12.05 -14.39
N THR A 365 3.80 -10.80 -13.92
CA THR A 365 4.28 -9.69 -14.76
C THR A 365 5.73 -9.93 -15.17
N LEU A 366 6.57 -10.36 -14.23
CA LEU A 366 7.97 -10.73 -14.49
C LEU A 366 8.08 -11.91 -15.45
N SER A 367 7.20 -12.90 -15.32
CA SER A 367 7.17 -14.08 -16.18
C SER A 367 6.59 -13.79 -17.58
N LYS A 368 5.66 -12.82 -17.70
CA LYS A 368 5.02 -12.45 -18.98
C LYS A 368 5.80 -11.41 -19.79
N ALA A 369 6.55 -10.52 -19.15
CA ALA A 369 7.36 -9.53 -19.84
C ALA A 369 8.37 -10.18 -20.81
N GLU A 370 8.81 -11.41 -20.53
CA GLU A 370 9.68 -12.20 -21.41
C GLU A 370 8.97 -12.98 -22.52
N MET A 371 7.63 -13.04 -22.56
CA MET A 371 6.92 -13.58 -23.74
C MET A 371 6.71 -12.53 -24.84
N SER A 372 7.11 -11.28 -24.57
CA SER A 372 6.83 -10.11 -25.40
C SER A 372 8.09 -9.56 -26.09
N ASP A 373 9.26 -10.05 -25.69
CA ASP A 373 10.58 -9.87 -26.32
C ASP A 373 11.02 -11.22 -26.91
#